data_AF-A0A7W2EG08-F1
#
_entry.id   AF-A0A7W2EG08-F1
#
_cell.length_a   1.000
_cell.length_b   1.000
_cell.length_c   1.000
_cell.angle_alpha   90.00
_cell.angle_beta   90.00
_cell.angle_gamma   90.00
#
_symmetry.space_group_name_H-M   'P 1'
#
loop_
_entity.id
_entity.type
_entity.pdbx_description
1 polymer ?
#
loop_
_entity_poly.entity_id
_entity_poly.type
_entity_poly.pdbx_seq_one_letter_code
_entity_poly.pdbx_strand_id
1 'polypeptide(L)'
;MLTRATDDIIEQLIEATYGDPADVRQRHVFAHALHGLVRLAKCEQLLAIRSDVERATSHHAGHSSRQQARALLHKIGMELARDGGGGVPRGQHVDGPAPDTPDTLHGDLEDR
;
A
#
# COMPACT_ATOMS: atom_id res chain seq x y z
N MET A 1 22.46 4.10 -24.69
CA MET A 1 22.38 5.28 -25.56
C MET A 1 21.96 6.47 -24.72
N LEU A 2 22.75 7.54 -24.68
CA LEU A 2 22.15 8.85 -24.45
C LEU A 2 21.42 9.27 -25.74
N THR A 3 20.38 10.07 -25.59
CA THR A 3 19.66 10.68 -26.71
C THR A 3 20.45 11.90 -27.16
N ARG A 4 20.52 12.18 -28.48
CA ARG A 4 21.25 13.34 -29.03
C ARG A 4 21.01 14.62 -28.23
N ALA A 5 19.75 14.94 -27.93
CA ALA A 5 19.37 16.11 -27.13
C ALA A 5 20.01 16.18 -25.72
N THR A 6 20.35 15.05 -25.09
CA THR A 6 21.08 15.07 -23.80
C THR A 6 22.56 15.33 -24.00
N ASP A 7 23.16 14.78 -25.05
CA ASP A 7 24.56 15.04 -25.39
C ASP A 7 24.74 16.52 -25.80
N ASP A 8 23.80 17.06 -26.60
CA ASP A 8 23.75 18.48 -26.98
C ASP A 8 23.65 19.43 -25.75
N ILE A 9 22.87 19.05 -24.72
CA ILE A 9 22.76 19.81 -23.46
C ILE A 9 24.04 19.68 -22.61
N ILE A 10 24.68 18.49 -22.60
CA ILE A 10 25.94 18.28 -21.88
C ILE A 10 27.04 19.16 -22.48
N GLU A 11 27.16 19.25 -23.81
CA GLU A 11 28.13 20.13 -24.46
C GLU A 11 27.88 21.61 -24.11
N GLN A 12 26.62 22.07 -24.20
CA GLN A 12 26.23 23.43 -23.79
C GLN A 12 26.56 23.73 -22.32
N LEU A 13 26.38 22.77 -21.41
CA LEU A 13 26.75 22.93 -20.00
C LEU A 13 28.28 23.00 -19.79
N ILE A 14 29.06 22.23 -20.55
CA ILE A 14 30.53 22.27 -20.52
C ILE A 14 31.02 23.64 -21.01
N GLU A 15 30.48 24.11 -22.14
CA GLU A 15 30.79 25.43 -22.72
C GLU A 15 30.41 26.58 -21.78
N ALA A 16 29.20 26.55 -21.21
CA ALA A 16 28.75 27.57 -20.26
C ALA A 16 29.55 27.57 -18.94
N THR A 17 30.15 26.44 -18.55
CA THR A 17 30.92 26.31 -17.30
C THR A 17 32.37 26.75 -17.45
N TYR A 18 33.03 26.44 -18.58
CA TYR A 18 34.47 26.68 -18.74
C TYR A 18 34.83 27.69 -19.84
N GLY A 19 33.93 27.98 -20.78
CA GLY A 19 34.22 28.82 -21.94
C GLY A 19 35.34 28.25 -22.83
N ASP A 20 36.10 29.16 -23.43
CA ASP A 20 37.25 28.87 -24.29
C ASP A 20 38.45 29.75 -23.85
N PRO A 21 39.68 29.21 -23.66
CA PRO A 21 40.10 27.82 -23.77
C PRO A 21 40.05 27.07 -22.44
N ALA A 22 39.11 26.13 -22.32
CA ALA A 22 39.03 25.18 -21.21
C ALA A 22 40.10 24.07 -21.33
N ASP A 23 40.69 23.65 -20.21
CA ASP A 23 41.57 22.47 -20.19
C ASP A 23 40.79 21.22 -20.65
N VAL A 24 41.32 20.51 -21.64
CA VAL A 24 40.74 19.28 -22.21
C VAL A 24 40.45 18.26 -21.11
N ARG A 25 41.31 18.17 -20.09
CA ARG A 25 41.09 17.27 -18.94
C ARG A 25 39.92 17.71 -18.08
N GLN A 26 39.71 19.02 -17.87
CA GLN A 26 38.55 19.56 -17.15
C GLN A 26 37.25 19.29 -17.91
N ARG A 27 37.19 19.60 -19.23
CA ARG A 27 36.03 19.26 -20.09
C ARG A 27 35.69 17.77 -20.00
N HIS A 28 36.68 16.89 -20.12
CA HIS A 28 36.47 15.45 -20.10
C HIS A 28 35.94 14.94 -18.75
N VAL A 29 36.53 15.37 -17.63
CA VAL A 29 36.06 14.98 -16.29
C VAL A 29 34.64 15.47 -16.03
N PHE A 30 34.33 16.72 -16.42
CA PHE A 30 33.00 17.28 -16.22
C PHE A 30 31.94 16.60 -17.11
N ALA A 31 32.24 16.35 -18.38
CA ALA A 31 31.41 15.54 -19.26
C ALA A 31 31.10 14.16 -18.64
N HIS A 32 32.12 13.48 -18.11
CA HIS A 32 31.95 12.16 -17.50
C HIS A 32 31.10 12.20 -16.22
N ALA A 33 31.23 13.27 -15.42
CA ALA A 33 30.38 13.52 -14.26
C ALA A 33 28.91 13.78 -14.66
N LEU A 34 28.66 14.59 -15.69
CA LEU A 34 27.32 14.85 -16.22
C LEU A 34 26.66 13.57 -16.78
N HIS A 35 27.38 12.76 -17.56
CA HIS A 35 26.90 11.43 -17.99
C HIS A 35 26.70 10.46 -16.82
N GLY A 36 27.46 10.61 -15.72
CA GLY A 36 27.23 9.90 -14.46
C GLY A 36 25.89 10.29 -13.83
N LEU A 37 25.65 11.59 -13.67
CA LEU A 37 24.41 12.14 -13.09
C LEU A 37 23.17 11.76 -13.91
N VAL A 38 23.24 11.84 -15.25
CA VAL A 38 22.13 11.41 -16.13
C VAL A 38 21.82 9.93 -15.98
N ARG A 39 22.82 9.07 -15.77
CA ARG A 39 22.59 7.64 -15.50
C ARG A 39 21.96 7.43 -14.12
N LEU A 40 22.44 8.13 -13.09
CA LEU A 40 21.91 8.06 -11.73
C LEU A 40 20.43 8.47 -11.69
N ALA A 41 20.08 9.63 -12.26
CA ALA A 41 18.71 10.13 -12.31
C ALA A 41 17.75 9.16 -13.03
N LYS A 42 18.21 8.47 -14.09
CA LYS A 42 17.43 7.43 -14.78
C LYS A 42 17.22 6.19 -13.90
N CYS A 43 18.22 5.77 -13.11
CA CYS A 43 18.06 4.69 -12.14
C CYS A 43 17.06 5.06 -11.03
N GLU A 44 17.18 6.27 -10.47
CA GLU A 44 16.25 6.79 -9.46
C GLU A 44 14.81 6.88 -9.98
N GLN A 45 14.62 7.37 -11.21
CA GLN A 45 13.32 7.39 -11.88
C GLN A 45 12.72 5.99 -12.07
N LEU A 46 13.53 5.00 -12.47
CA LEU A 46 13.08 3.61 -12.59
C LEU A 46 12.71 2.99 -11.24
N LEU A 47 13.44 3.30 -10.16
CA LEU A 47 13.11 2.86 -8.80
C LEU A 47 11.81 3.49 -8.30
N ALA A 48 11.58 4.78 -8.56
CA ALA A 48 10.31 5.46 -8.26
C ALA A 48 9.13 4.80 -8.99
N ILE A 49 9.24 4.64 -10.32
CA ILE A 49 8.21 3.96 -11.14
C ILE A 49 7.93 2.55 -10.60
N ARG A 50 8.96 1.78 -10.24
CA ARG A 50 8.79 0.45 -9.65
C ARG A 50 8.00 0.50 -8.34
N SER A 51 8.31 1.43 -7.43
CA SER A 51 7.57 1.60 -6.18
C SER A 51 6.10 1.95 -6.41
N ASP A 52 5.82 2.80 -7.40
CA ASP A 52 4.45 3.19 -7.73
C ASP A 52 3.66 2.06 -8.40
N VAL A 53 4.31 1.22 -9.21
CA VAL A 53 3.72 -0.02 -9.74
C VAL A 53 3.45 -1.03 -8.63
N GLU A 54 4.38 -1.22 -7.68
CA GLU A 54 4.19 -2.09 -6.51
C GLU A 54 3.01 -1.62 -5.64
N ARG A 55 2.86 -0.30 -5.42
CA ARG A 55 1.70 0.28 -4.73
C ARG A 55 0.41 0.05 -5.51
N ALA A 56 0.38 0.40 -6.80
CA ALA A 56 -0.80 0.25 -7.64
C ALA A 56 -1.29 -1.21 -7.66
N THR A 57 -0.39 -2.17 -7.91
CA THR A 57 -0.72 -3.60 -7.96
C THR A 57 -1.16 -4.17 -6.62
N SER A 58 -0.51 -3.75 -5.51
CA SER A 58 -0.92 -4.13 -4.14
C SER A 58 -2.35 -3.68 -3.83
N HIS A 59 -2.72 -2.44 -4.16
CA HIS A 59 -4.10 -1.97 -4.00
C HIS A 59 -5.10 -2.76 -4.85
N HIS A 60 -4.78 -3.08 -6.11
CA HIS A 60 -5.68 -3.86 -6.97
C HIS A 60 -5.91 -5.30 -6.44
N ALA A 61 -4.86 -5.97 -5.97
CA ALA A 61 -4.97 -7.30 -5.38
C ALA A 61 -5.81 -7.29 -4.08
N GLY A 62 -5.55 -6.33 -3.19
CA GLY A 62 -6.27 -6.20 -1.91
C GLY A 62 -7.76 -5.86 -2.09
N HIS A 63 -8.09 -4.93 -2.98
CA HIS A 63 -9.49 -4.56 -3.24
C HIS A 63 -10.26 -5.67 -3.97
N SER A 64 -9.67 -6.30 -5.01
CA SER A 64 -10.34 -7.39 -5.73
C SER A 64 -10.54 -8.62 -4.84
N SER A 65 -9.52 -9.05 -4.09
CA SER A 65 -9.64 -10.17 -3.14
C SER A 65 -10.71 -9.91 -2.07
N ARG A 66 -10.73 -8.72 -1.46
CA ARG A 66 -11.72 -8.38 -0.43
C ARG A 66 -13.15 -8.24 -0.98
N GLN A 67 -13.32 -7.80 -2.23
CA GLN A 67 -14.61 -7.79 -2.91
C GLN A 67 -15.08 -9.21 -3.24
N GLN A 68 -14.20 -10.07 -3.77
CA GLN A 68 -14.49 -11.47 -4.06
C GLN A 68 -14.86 -12.25 -2.78
N ALA A 69 -14.09 -12.09 -1.70
CA ALA A 69 -14.40 -12.71 -0.41
C ALA A 69 -15.77 -12.27 0.14
N ARG A 70 -16.12 -10.97 0.03
CA ARG A 70 -17.45 -10.46 0.39
C ARG A 70 -18.56 -11.04 -0.49
N ALA A 71 -18.36 -11.15 -1.79
CA ALA A 71 -19.33 -11.73 -2.71
C ALA A 71 -19.57 -13.23 -2.43
N LEU A 72 -18.50 -13.98 -2.11
CA LEU A 72 -18.60 -15.38 -1.71
C LEU A 72 -19.33 -15.55 -0.37
N LEU A 73 -19.01 -14.74 0.64
CA LEU A 73 -19.72 -14.78 1.93
C LEU A 73 -21.21 -14.42 1.78
N HIS A 74 -21.53 -13.42 0.95
CA HIS A 74 -22.92 -13.07 0.65
C HIS A 74 -23.65 -14.22 -0.06
N LYS A 75 -23.00 -14.88 -1.02
CA LYS A 75 -23.56 -16.05 -1.70
C LYS A 75 -23.85 -17.20 -0.73
N ILE A 76 -22.90 -17.55 0.14
CA ILE A 76 -23.10 -18.59 1.17
C ILE A 76 -24.23 -18.22 2.13
N GLY A 77 -24.32 -16.96 2.56
CA GLY A 77 -25.43 -16.46 3.38
C GLY A 77 -26.80 -16.59 2.70
N MET A 78 -26.87 -16.34 1.38
CA MET A 78 -28.09 -16.54 0.59
C MET A 78 -28.44 -18.03 0.42
N GLU A 79 -27.45 -18.90 0.24
CA GLU A 79 -27.67 -20.35 0.14
C GLU A 79 -28.18 -20.93 1.48
N LEU A 80 -27.57 -20.55 2.60
CA LEU A 80 -28.05 -20.93 3.94
C LEU A 80 -29.44 -20.38 4.28
N ALA A 81 -29.76 -19.15 3.87
CA ALA A 81 -31.10 -18.58 4.03
C ALA A 81 -32.16 -19.26 3.14
N ARG A 82 -31.73 -19.89 2.04
CA ARG A 82 -32.59 -20.62 1.09
C ARG A 82 -32.85 -22.05 1.56
N ASP A 83 -31.86 -22.69 2.18
CA ASP A 83 -31.98 -24.02 2.79
C ASP A 83 -32.66 -23.96 4.18
N GLY A 84 -32.63 -22.80 4.85
CA GLY A 84 -33.28 -22.55 6.14
C GLY A 84 -34.82 -22.44 6.11
N GLY A 85 -35.48 -22.73 4.98
CA GLY A 85 -36.94 -22.70 4.82
C GLY A 85 -37.71 -23.88 5.45
N GLY A 86 -37.09 -24.67 6.32
CA GLY A 86 -37.64 -25.91 6.90
C GLY A 86 -37.63 -25.88 8.43
N GLY A 87 -38.78 -25.56 9.04
CA GLY A 87 -38.89 -25.17 10.44
C GLY A 87 -38.51 -26.20 11.53
N VAL A 88 -38.27 -25.65 12.72
CA VAL A 88 -38.20 -26.36 14.01
C VAL A 88 -38.86 -25.45 15.09
N PRO A 89 -39.29 -25.97 16.26
CA PRO A 89 -40.69 -25.85 16.62
C PRO A 89 -40.98 -24.81 17.71
N ARG A 90 -42.26 -24.46 17.81
CA ARG A 90 -42.84 -23.65 18.89
C ARG A 90 -42.84 -24.44 20.21
N GLY A 91 -41.72 -24.40 20.93
CA GLY A 91 -41.62 -24.89 22.31
C GLY A 91 -42.59 -24.15 23.24
N GLN A 92 -43.23 -24.89 24.15
CA GLN A 92 -44.32 -24.39 24.98
C GLN A 92 -43.90 -23.48 26.12
N HIS A 93 -44.84 -22.62 26.50
CA HIS A 93 -44.93 -21.95 27.80
C HIS A 93 -44.74 -22.95 28.96
N VAL A 94 -43.98 -22.55 29.97
CA VAL A 94 -44.20 -22.97 31.36
C VAL A 94 -43.96 -21.77 32.26
N ASP A 95 -44.96 -21.42 33.05
CA ASP A 95 -44.99 -20.20 33.86
C ASP A 95 -44.34 -20.37 35.24
N GLY A 96 -43.48 -19.40 35.57
CA GLY A 96 -43.26 -18.88 36.93
C GLY A 96 -42.34 -19.69 37.88
N PRO A 97 -41.97 -19.09 39.04
CA PRO A 97 -41.83 -17.65 39.31
C PRO A 97 -40.45 -17.29 39.89
N ALA A 98 -40.07 -16.02 39.84
CA ALA A 98 -39.09 -15.42 40.77
C ALA A 98 -39.77 -15.26 42.16
N PRO A 99 -39.05 -15.24 43.31
CA PRO A 99 -37.90 -14.38 43.61
C PRO A 99 -36.70 -15.21 44.16
N ASP A 100 -35.65 -14.73 44.84
CA ASP A 100 -35.33 -13.45 45.48
C ASP A 100 -33.85 -13.03 45.28
N THR A 101 -33.61 -11.73 45.51
CA THR A 101 -32.32 -11.17 46.00
C THR A 101 -32.62 -10.53 47.36
N PRO A 102 -31.71 -10.61 48.35
CA PRO A 102 -30.90 -9.42 48.61
C PRO A 102 -29.44 -9.69 49.07
N ASP A 103 -28.62 -8.64 48.93
CA ASP A 103 -27.48 -8.19 49.77
C ASP A 103 -26.52 -9.25 50.38
N THR A 104 -25.20 -9.07 50.39
CA THR A 104 -24.54 -8.00 51.18
C THR A 104 -23.01 -8.00 50.95
N LEU A 105 -22.43 -6.81 50.74
CA LEU A 105 -21.07 -6.32 51.07
C LEU A 105 -19.90 -7.31 51.34
N HIS A 106 -18.84 -7.20 50.55
CA HIS A 106 -17.56 -6.50 50.88
C HIS A 106 -16.74 -6.40 49.57
N GLY A 107 -16.03 -5.32 49.26
CA GLY A 107 -14.99 -4.68 50.07
C GLY A 107 -13.71 -5.53 49.95
N ASP A 108 -12.51 -5.03 49.72
CA ASP A 108 -11.94 -3.70 49.53
C ASP A 108 -10.41 -3.97 49.54
N LEU A 109 -9.57 -3.12 48.94
CA LEU A 109 -8.09 -3.14 49.12
C LEU A 109 -7.34 -4.42 48.64
N GLU A 110 -6.04 -4.42 48.31
CA GLU A 110 -5.07 -3.33 48.12
C GLU A 110 -4.03 -3.72 47.06
N ASP A 111 -3.45 -2.71 46.40
CA ASP A 111 -2.33 -2.82 45.45
C ASP A 111 -1.00 -2.83 46.22
N ARG A 112 -0.12 -3.82 46.02
CA ARG A 112 1.27 -3.81 46.53
C ARG A 112 2.22 -4.85 45.92
#